data_AF-A0A932BY46-F1
#
_entry.id   AF-A0A932BY46-F1
#
_cell.length_a   1.000
_cell.length_b   1.000
_cell.length_c   1.000
_cell.angle_alpha   90.00
_cell.angle_beta   90.00
_cell.angle_gamma   90.00
#
_symmetry.space_group_name_H-M   'P 1'
#
loop_
_entity.id
_entity.type
_entity.pdbx_description
1 polymer ?
#
loop_
_entity_poly.entity_id
_entity_poly.type
_entity_poly.pdbx_seq_one_letter_code
_entity_poly.pdbx_strand_id
1 'polypeptide(L)'
;MPFIGNIGPTELIIVLVIALLVLGPGKLPEVGSALGKSIREFRRAATDVKEAASLDPIPPAPPKPNVLSAPAPARTPDAPPTDTASGSGPETPAS
;
A
#
# COMPACT_ATOMS: atom_id res chain seq x y z
N MET A 1 -32.23 18.87 7.18
CA MET A 1 -31.17 19.79 6.72
C MET A 1 -30.05 18.97 6.07
N PRO A 2 -30.09 18.70 4.76
CA PRO A 2 -29.19 17.77 4.07
C PRO A 2 -27.98 18.45 3.42
N PHE A 3 -27.24 19.30 4.15
CA PHE A 3 -26.17 20.13 3.55
C PHE A 3 -24.77 19.99 4.18
N ILE A 4 -24.57 19.24 5.27
CA ILE A 4 -23.29 19.30 6.03
C ILE A 4 -22.38 18.08 5.82
N GLY A 5 -22.87 16.99 5.22
CA GLY A 5 -22.13 15.72 5.16
C GLY A 5 -21.45 15.40 3.83
N ASN A 6 -21.89 16.00 2.73
CA ASN A 6 -21.41 15.70 1.39
C ASN A 6 -21.10 17.02 0.69
N ILE A 7 -19.87 17.51 0.87
CA ILE A 7 -19.28 18.56 0.02
C ILE A 7 -19.23 17.99 -1.40
N GLY A 8 -20.35 18.09 -2.09
CA GLY A 8 -20.52 17.59 -3.43
C GLY A 8 -20.00 18.60 -4.45
N PRO A 9 -19.86 18.18 -5.71
CA PRO A 9 -19.53 19.09 -6.82
C PRO A 9 -20.42 20.34 -6.82
N THR A 10 -21.70 20.20 -6.46
CA THR A 10 -22.67 21.29 -6.37
C THR A 10 -22.29 22.36 -5.34
N GLU A 11 -21.82 21.97 -4.15
CA GLU A 11 -21.45 22.92 -3.11
C GLU A 11 -20.16 23.67 -3.47
N LEU A 12 -19.20 22.95 -4.07
CA LEU A 12 -17.99 23.56 -4.62
C LEU A 12 -18.34 24.60 -5.69
N ILE A 13 -19.31 24.32 -6.58
CA ILE A 13 -19.78 25.28 -7.59
C ILE A 13 -20.36 26.54 -6.93
N ILE A 14 -21.16 26.42 -5.86
CA ILE A 14 -21.72 27.59 -5.16
C ILE A 14 -20.60 28.47 -4.59
N VAL A 15 -19.64 27.86 -3.90
CA VAL A 15 -18.48 28.60 -3.35
C VAL A 15 -17.65 29.22 -4.48
N LEU A 16 -17.47 28.50 -5.59
CA LEU A 16 -16.76 28.99 -6.78
C LEU A 16 -17.46 30.21 -7.37
N VAL A 17 -18.79 30.22 -7.48
CA VAL A 17 -19.56 31.38 -7.97
C VAL A 17 -19.37 32.59 -7.05
N ILE A 18 -19.40 32.41 -5.73
CA ILE A 18 -19.16 33.51 -4.79
C ILE A 18 -17.73 34.03 -4.93
N ALA A 19 -16.73 33.14 -4.98
CA ALA A 19 -15.34 33.51 -5.21
C ALA A 19 -15.15 34.23 -6.55
N LEU A 20 -15.88 33.81 -7.58
CA LEU A 20 -15.91 34.42 -8.91
C LEU A 20 -16.52 35.81 -8.93
N LEU A 21 -17.49 36.11 -8.05
CA LEU A 21 -18.03 37.46 -7.92
C LEU A 21 -17.02 38.41 -7.25
N VAL A 22 -16.25 37.91 -6.27
CA VAL A 22 -15.24 38.71 -5.56
C VAL A 22 -13.98 38.91 -6.42
N LEU A 23 -13.47 37.83 -7.01
CA LEU A 23 -12.22 37.85 -7.78
C LEU A 23 -12.46 38.20 -9.26
N GLY A 24 -13.60 37.81 -9.82
CA GLY A 24 -13.94 37.94 -11.23
C GLY A 24 -13.65 36.68 -12.07
N PRO A 25 -14.50 36.31 -13.05
CA PRO A 25 -14.29 35.13 -13.90
C PRO A 25 -13.08 35.21 -14.82
N GLY A 26 -12.59 36.42 -15.13
CA GLY A 26 -11.33 36.59 -15.85
C GLY A 26 -10.08 36.38 -14.99
N LYS A 27 -10.19 36.53 -13.66
CA LYS A 27 -9.03 36.50 -12.76
C LYS A 27 -8.69 35.09 -12.26
N LEU A 28 -9.66 34.19 -12.13
CA LEU A 28 -9.39 32.78 -11.84
C LEU A 28 -8.43 32.12 -12.83
N PRO A 29 -8.63 32.19 -14.17
CA PRO A 29 -7.71 31.56 -15.11
C PRO A 29 -6.35 32.25 -15.14
N GLU A 30 -6.28 33.56 -14.88
CA GLU A 30 -5.03 34.31 -14.78
C GLU A 30 -4.17 33.83 -13.59
N VAL A 31 -4.77 33.78 -12.39
CA VAL A 31 -4.13 33.28 -11.17
C VAL A 31 -3.80 31.80 -11.29
N GLY A 32 -4.72 30.99 -11.82
CA GLY A 32 -4.50 29.56 -12.06
C GLY A 32 -3.40 29.28 -13.07
N SER A 33 -3.26 30.09 -14.12
CA SER A 33 -2.18 29.96 -15.09
C SER A 33 -0.82 30.32 -14.50
N ALA A 34 -0.75 31.36 -13.66
CA ALA A 34 0.47 31.74 -12.96
C ALA A 34 0.91 30.65 -11.97
N LEU A 35 -0.01 30.19 -11.11
CA LEU A 35 0.23 29.09 -10.17
C LEU A 35 0.59 27.80 -10.92
N GLY A 36 -0.13 27.46 -11.99
CA GLY A 36 0.12 26.26 -12.78
C GLY A 36 1.54 26.20 -13.35
N LYS A 37 2.05 27.33 -13.85
CA LYS A 37 3.45 27.46 -14.29
C LYS A 37 4.42 27.25 -13.12
N SER A 38 4.19 27.87 -11.98
CA SER A 38 5.02 27.68 -10.78
C SER A 38 5.03 26.22 -10.29
N ILE A 39 3.87 25.57 -10.23
CA ILE A 39 3.75 24.15 -9.85
C ILE A 39 4.44 23.25 -10.88
N ARG A 40 4.35 23.56 -12.18
CA ARG A 40 5.01 22.81 -13.26
C ARG A 40 6.52 22.83 -13.09
N GLU A 41 7.10 24.02 -12.92
CA GLU A 41 8.54 24.18 -12.69
C GLU A 41 8.99 23.54 -11.37
N PHE A 42 8.20 23.71 -10.30
CA PHE A 42 8.48 23.06 -9.02
C PHE A 42 8.48 21.54 -9.13
N ARG A 43 7.48 20.95 -9.83
CA ARG A 43 7.44 19.50 -10.06
C ARG A 43 8.63 19.02 -10.87
N ARG A 44 9.06 19.79 -11.88
CA ARG A 44 10.23 19.45 -12.69
C ARG A 44 11.50 19.44 -11.86
N ALA A 45 11.75 20.50 -11.10
CA ALA A 45 12.89 20.56 -10.18
C ALA A 45 12.83 19.46 -9.11
N ALA A 46 11.64 19.16 -8.56
CA ALA A 46 11.46 18.08 -7.60
C ALA A 46 11.76 16.70 -8.20
N THR A 47 11.38 16.47 -9.47
CA THR A 47 11.72 15.25 -10.21
C THR A 47 13.22 15.16 -10.45
N ASP A 48 13.86 16.23 -10.90
CA ASP A 48 15.31 16.25 -11.16
C ASP A 48 16.11 15.98 -9.88
N VAL A 49 15.70 16.54 -8.74
CA VAL A 49 16.28 16.26 -7.42
C VAL A 49 16.04 14.81 -6.99
N LYS A 50 14.84 14.28 -7.20
CA LYS A 50 14.54 12.86 -6.90
C LYS A 50 15.42 11.92 -7.72
N GLU A 51 15.61 12.22 -9.01
CA GLU A 51 16.48 11.44 -9.91
C GLU A 51 17.94 11.51 -9.44
N ALA A 52 18.44 12.71 -9.13
CA ALA A 52 19.79 12.93 -8.61
C ALA A 52 20.03 12.22 -7.26
N ALA A 53 19.03 12.19 -6.38
CA ALA A 53 19.08 11.48 -5.10
C ALA A 53 18.88 9.96 -5.26
N SER A 54 18.43 9.47 -6.42
CA SER A 54 18.24 8.04 -6.72
C SER A 54 19.43 7.44 -7.49
N LEU A 55 20.53 8.18 -7.67
CA LEU A 55 21.76 7.71 -8.32
C LEU A 55 22.56 6.68 -7.50
N ASP A 56 22.07 6.29 -6.32
CA ASP A 56 22.43 5.01 -5.69
C ASP A 56 21.25 4.04 -5.89
N PRO A 57 21.28 3.18 -6.93
CA PRO A 57 20.35 2.08 -7.01
C PRO A 57 20.64 1.15 -5.84
N ILE A 58 19.85 1.23 -4.77
CA ILE A 58 19.58 0.04 -3.98
C ILE A 58 18.77 -0.85 -4.93
N PRO A 59 19.34 -1.96 -5.44
CA PRO A 59 18.60 -2.86 -6.32
C PRO A 59 17.28 -3.19 -5.63
N PRO A 60 16.15 -3.21 -6.37
CA PRO A 60 14.88 -3.61 -5.80
C PRO A 60 15.10 -4.97 -5.16
N ALA A 61 14.95 -5.05 -3.84
CA ALA A 61 14.99 -6.31 -3.13
C ALA A 61 14.03 -7.25 -3.89
N PRO A 62 14.49 -8.46 -4.29
CA PRO A 62 13.65 -9.38 -5.04
C PRO A 62 12.31 -9.54 -4.33
N PRO A 63 11.20 -9.66 -5.08
CA PRO A 63 9.87 -9.81 -4.48
C PRO A 63 9.94 -10.90 -3.42
N LYS A 64 9.71 -10.52 -2.15
CA LYS A 64 9.69 -11.47 -1.04
C LYS A 64 8.66 -12.54 -1.43
N PRO A 65 9.06 -13.82 -1.59
CA PRO A 65 8.12 -14.89 -1.85
C PRO A 65 7.06 -14.84 -0.77
N ASN A 66 5.80 -14.64 -1.17
CA ASN A 66 4.68 -14.67 -0.26
C ASN A 66 4.49 -16.11 0.23
N VAL A 67 5.27 -16.52 1.23
CA VAL A 67 5.19 -17.83 1.89
C VAL A 67 3.92 -18.00 2.74
N LEU A 68 3.02 -17.00 2.74
CA LEU A 68 1.73 -17.07 3.41
C LEU A 68 0.60 -17.59 2.49
N SER A 69 0.93 -18.40 1.50
CA SER A 69 -0.05 -19.19 0.73
C SER A 69 0.30 -20.68 0.70
N ALA A 70 0.80 -21.21 1.83
CA ALA A 70 0.65 -22.62 2.12
C ALA A 70 -0.57 -22.80 3.05
N PRO A 71 -1.75 -23.21 2.52
CA PRO A 71 -2.72 -23.90 3.35
C PRO A 71 -2.02 -25.08 4.02
N ALA A 72 -2.17 -25.15 5.34
CA ALA A 72 -1.55 -26.14 6.20
C ALA A 72 -1.70 -27.58 5.66
N PRO A 73 -0.68 -28.44 5.84
CA PRO A 73 -0.74 -29.84 5.46
C PRO A 73 -1.72 -30.56 6.40
N ALA A 74 -2.98 -30.67 5.99
CA ALA A 74 -3.86 -31.71 6.50
C ALA A 74 -3.49 -33.05 5.84
N ARG A 75 -2.31 -33.59 6.19
CA ARG A 75 -2.09 -35.03 6.08
C ARG A 75 -2.55 -35.61 7.41
N THR A 76 -3.76 -36.15 7.45
CA THR A 76 -4.09 -37.22 8.37
C THR A 76 -3.09 -38.34 8.13
N PRO A 77 -2.27 -38.73 9.12
CA PRO A 77 -1.45 -39.93 8.99
C PRO A 77 -2.37 -41.14 8.89
N ASP A 78 -2.57 -41.63 7.68
CA ASP A 78 -2.91 -43.03 7.42
C ASP A 78 -1.82 -43.88 8.06
N ALA A 79 -2.18 -44.66 9.07
CA ALA A 79 -1.33 -45.70 9.64
C ALA A 79 -1.49 -46.98 8.81
N PRO A 80 -0.44 -47.49 8.15
CA PRO A 80 -0.40 -48.88 7.74
C PRO A 80 0.14 -49.76 8.88
N PRO A 81 -0.39 -50.98 9.07
CA PRO A 81 0.03 -51.88 10.13
C PRO A 81 1.27 -52.66 9.66
N THR A 82 2.31 -52.81 10.49
CA THR A 82 3.15 -54.02 10.44
C THR A 82 3.90 -54.24 11.76
N ASP A 83 3.60 -55.39 12.35
CA ASP A 83 4.37 -56.14 13.35
C ASP A 83 5.86 -56.29 12.97
N THR A 84 6.71 -56.42 13.99
CA THR A 84 7.77 -57.44 14.14
C THR A 84 9.02 -56.88 14.85
N ALA A 85 9.06 -57.19 16.15
CA ALA A 85 10.18 -57.77 16.89
C ALA A 85 11.62 -57.30 16.60
N SER A 86 12.20 -56.62 17.59
CA SER A 86 13.55 -56.90 18.12
C SER A 86 13.66 -56.17 19.46
N GLY A 87 13.54 -56.84 20.60
CA GLY A 87 14.63 -57.61 21.17
C GLY A 87 15.20 -56.84 22.37
N SER A 88 14.58 -56.95 23.53
CA SER A 88 15.22 -56.63 24.82
C SER A 88 14.73 -57.60 25.88
N GLY A 89 15.68 -58.41 26.35
CA GLY A 89 15.50 -59.38 27.42
C GLY A 89 15.36 -58.72 28.80
N PRO A 90 15.20 -59.54 29.84
CA PRO A 90 14.62 -59.16 31.13
C PRO A 90 15.68 -58.77 32.15
N GLU A 91 15.49 -57.64 32.85
CA GLU A 91 16.38 -57.27 33.97
C GLU A 91 15.53 -56.78 35.16
N THR A 92 15.17 -57.75 36.00
CA THR A 92 14.73 -57.54 37.40
C THR A 92 15.97 -57.25 38.25
N PRO A 93 15.94 -56.23 39.12
CA PRO A 93 16.03 -56.49 40.57
C PRO A 93 15.12 -55.52 41.35
N ALA A 94 14.21 -55.97 42.21
CA ALA A 94 14.47 -56.36 43.60
C ALA A 94 15.16 -55.26 44.43
N SER A 95 14.37 -54.42 45.09
CA SER A 95 14.48 -54.00 46.50
C SER A 95 13.32 -53.10 46.89
#